data_AF-A0A377ZAN6-F1
#
_entry.id   AF-A0A377ZAN6-F1
#
_cell.length_a   1.000
_cell.length_b   1.000
_cell.length_c   1.000
_cell.angle_alpha   90.00
_cell.angle_beta   90.00
_cell.angle_gamma   90.00
#
_symmetry.space_group_name_H-M   'P 1'
#
loop_
_entity.id
_entity.type
_entity.pdbx_description
1 polymer ?
#
loop_
_entity_poly.entity_id
_entity_poly.type
_entity_poly.pdbx_seq_one_letter_code
_entity_poly.pdbx_strand_id
1 'polypeptide(L)'
;MEIRVFRQQDFEEVVTLWERCDLLRPWNDPEMDIERKLNHDVSLFLVAEVNGEVVGTVMGGYDGHRGSAYYLGVHPEYRGRVSRTRCSTVWRKS
;
A
#
# COMPACT_ATOMS: atom_id res chain seq x y z
N MET A 1 -6.71 9.18 12.37
CA MET A 1 -6.50 8.13 11.35
C MET A 1 -7.34 8.50 10.15
N GLU A 2 -6.68 8.82 9.05
CA GLU A 2 -7.29 9.24 7.79
C GLU A 2 -6.86 8.29 6.68
N ILE A 3 -7.76 7.96 5.76
CA ILE A 3 -7.43 7.17 4.57
C ILE A 3 -7.61 8.10 3.39
N ARG A 4 -6.54 8.31 2.63
CA ARG A 4 -6.54 9.19 1.45
C ARG A 4 -5.86 8.53 0.27
N VAL A 5 -6.06 9.08 -0.91
CA VAL A 5 -5.34 8.65 -2.12
C VAL A 5 -3.87 9.03 -1.96
N PHE A 6 -2.99 8.14 -2.41
CA PHE A 6 -1.55 8.35 -2.44
C PHE A 6 -1.19 9.67 -3.13
N ARG A 7 -0.23 10.40 -2.55
CA ARG A 7 0.39 11.58 -3.15
C ARG A 7 1.89 11.34 -3.31
N GLN A 8 2.50 12.03 -4.28
CA GLN A 8 3.93 11.90 -4.55
C GLN A 8 4.82 12.27 -3.34
N GLN A 9 4.31 13.10 -2.42
CA GLN A 9 4.98 13.44 -1.16
C GLN A 9 5.08 12.26 -0.18
N ASP A 10 4.14 11.30 -0.27
CA ASP A 10 4.10 10.14 0.62
C ASP A 10 5.10 9.04 0.19
N PHE A 11 5.76 9.22 -0.97
CA PHE A 11 6.58 8.20 -1.60
C PHE A 11 7.68 7.64 -0.69
N GLU A 12 8.46 8.52 -0.06
CA GLU A 12 9.55 8.12 0.84
C GLU A 12 9.01 7.34 2.05
N GLU A 13 7.89 7.78 2.64
CA GLU A 13 7.27 7.10 3.77
C GLU A 13 6.70 5.73 3.37
N VAL A 14 6.08 5.63 2.19
CA VAL A 14 5.54 4.38 1.66
C VAL A 14 6.64 3.36 1.39
N VAL A 15 7.73 3.78 0.74
CA VAL A 15 8.88 2.90 0.47
C VAL A 15 9.49 2.42 1.79
N THR A 16 9.68 3.32 2.75
CA THR A 16 10.17 2.98 4.10
C THR A 16 9.25 1.97 4.79
N LEU A 17 7.93 2.13 4.68
CA LEU A 17 6.96 1.18 5.23
C LEU A 17 7.08 -0.20 4.55
N TRP A 18 7.25 -0.23 3.22
CA TRP A 18 7.38 -1.47 2.47
C TRP A 18 8.67 -2.22 2.79
N GLU A 19 9.77 -1.50 3.01
CA GLU A 19 11.03 -2.05 3.53
C GLU A 19 10.82 -2.67 4.91
N ARG A 20 10.22 -1.93 5.84
CA ARG A 20 9.91 -2.41 7.20
C ARG A 20 8.97 -3.61 7.21
N CYS A 21 8.05 -3.68 6.25
CA CYS A 21 7.10 -4.77 6.12
C CYS A 21 7.64 -5.96 5.31
N ASP A 22 8.89 -5.91 4.82
CA ASP A 22 9.51 -6.93 3.96
C ASP A 22 8.65 -7.26 2.72
N LEU A 23 8.02 -6.20 2.18
CA LEU A 23 7.19 -6.24 0.98
C LEU A 23 8.01 -6.01 -0.28
N LEU A 24 9.17 -5.36 -0.16
CA LEU A 24 10.09 -5.22 -1.28
C LEU A 24 10.65 -6.58 -1.69
N ARG A 25 10.82 -6.75 -2.99
CA ARG A 25 11.48 -7.92 -3.56
C ARG A 25 12.68 -7.45 -4.36
N PRO A 26 13.81 -8.18 -4.35
CA PRO A 26 15.04 -7.73 -5.00
C PRO A 26 14.92 -7.61 -6.52
N TRP A 27 13.88 -8.17 -7.13
CA TRP A 27 13.61 -8.06 -8.57
C TRP A 27 12.57 -6.99 -8.91
N ASN A 28 12.08 -6.22 -7.93
CA ASN A 28 10.96 -5.31 -8.13
C ASN A 28 11.31 -3.93 -7.56
N ASP A 29 11.52 -2.97 -8.46
CA ASP A 29 11.76 -1.58 -8.09
C ASP A 29 10.45 -0.94 -7.62
N PRO A 30 10.32 -0.58 -6.33
CA PRO A 30 9.09 0.01 -5.82
C PRO A 30 8.78 1.34 -6.48
N GLU A 31 9.81 2.09 -6.87
CA GLU A 31 9.67 3.35 -7.59
C GLU A 31 8.97 3.15 -8.93
N MET A 32 9.46 2.19 -9.74
CA MET A 32 8.86 1.87 -11.04
C MET A 32 7.43 1.34 -10.90
N ASP A 33 7.14 0.55 -9.87
CA ASP A 33 5.77 0.05 -9.64
C ASP A 33 4.82 1.19 -9.29
N ILE A 34 5.24 2.12 -8.42
CA ILE A 34 4.44 3.29 -8.05
C ILE A 34 4.27 4.22 -9.26
N GLU A 35 5.32 4.49 -10.04
CA GLU A 35 5.24 5.31 -11.24
C GLU A 35 4.32 4.70 -12.31
N ARG A 36 4.41 3.39 -12.54
CA ARG A 36 3.48 2.69 -13.42
C ARG A 36 2.05 2.82 -12.93
N LYS A 37 1.84 2.75 -11.62
CA LYS A 37 0.53 2.88 -11.03
C LYS A 37 -0.02 4.30 -11.13
N LEU A 38 0.81 5.31 -10.88
CA LEU A 38 0.48 6.72 -11.07
C LEU A 38 0.09 7.03 -12.51
N ASN A 39 0.81 6.48 -13.47
CA ASN A 39 0.54 6.68 -14.90
C ASN A 39 -0.70 5.91 -15.40
N HIS A 40 -1.00 4.76 -14.80
CA HIS A 40 -2.14 3.93 -15.23
C HIS A 40 -3.43 4.32 -14.51
N ASP A 41 -3.44 4.22 -13.18
CA ASP A 41 -4.58 4.58 -12.34
C ASP A 41 -4.14 4.64 -10.87
N VAL A 42 -4.07 5.87 -10.32
CA VAL A 42 -3.76 6.13 -8.90
C VAL A 42 -5.01 6.07 -8.01
N SER A 43 -6.22 6.06 -8.58
CA SER A 43 -7.46 6.21 -7.81
C SER A 43 -7.67 5.08 -6.79
N LEU A 44 -7.06 3.92 -7.06
CA LEU A 44 -7.10 2.74 -6.20
C LEU A 44 -5.86 2.58 -5.31
N PHE A 45 -4.93 3.53 -5.33
CA PHE A 45 -3.79 3.55 -4.42
C PHE A 45 -4.12 4.39 -3.19
N LEU A 46 -4.40 3.73 -2.08
CA LEU A 46 -4.77 4.38 -0.82
C LEU A 46 -3.64 4.26 0.20
N VAL A 47 -3.44 5.34 0.94
CA VAL A 47 -2.55 5.43 2.08
C VAL A 47 -3.36 5.73 3.33
N ALA A 48 -2.96 5.10 4.43
CA ALA A 48 -3.53 5.29 5.74
C ALA A 48 -2.55 6.11 6.58
N GLU A 49 -2.98 7.29 6.98
CA GLU A 49 -2.18 8.26 7.73
C GLU A 49 -2.69 8.36 9.18
N VAL A 50 -1.77 8.39 10.14
CA VAL A 50 -2.08 8.66 11.54
C VAL A 50 -1.09 9.70 12.05
N ASN A 51 -1.61 10.82 12.55
CA ASN A 51 -0.81 11.91 13.11
C ASN A 51 0.27 12.47 12.16
N GLY A 52 0.03 12.46 10.84
CA GLY A 52 1.00 12.92 9.85
C GLY A 52 1.96 11.85 9.35
N GLU A 53 1.88 10.61 9.86
CA GLU A 53 2.74 9.50 9.44
C GLU A 53 1.96 8.45 8.66
N VAL A 54 2.55 7.93 7.58
CA VAL A 54 1.96 6.83 6.80
C VAL A 54 2.12 5.51 7.56
N VAL A 55 1.02 5.04 8.15
CA VAL A 55 0.98 3.79 8.92
C VAL A 55 0.50 2.59 8.12
N GLY A 56 0.02 2.80 6.89
CA GLY A 56 -0.45 1.72 6.05
C GLY A 56 -0.60 2.12 4.60
N THR A 57 -0.45 1.16 3.70
CA THR A 57 -0.70 1.34 2.27
C THR A 57 -1.53 0.21 1.72
N VAL A 58 -2.32 0.48 0.70
CA VAL A 58 -2.96 -0.53 -0.13
C VAL A 58 -2.95 -0.08 -1.58
N MET A 59 -2.29 -0.86 -2.42
CA MET A 59 -2.30 -0.63 -3.86
C MET A 59 -3.38 -1.51 -4.49
N GLY A 60 -4.56 -0.94 -4.72
CA GLY A 60 -5.65 -1.58 -5.43
C GLY A 60 -5.41 -1.58 -6.95
N GLY A 61 -5.78 -2.66 -7.62
CA GLY A 61 -5.91 -2.75 -9.06
C GLY A 61 -7.28 -3.30 -9.41
N TYR A 62 -7.91 -2.73 -10.43
CA TYR A 62 -9.18 -3.22 -10.94
C TYR A 62 -8.99 -3.53 -12.43
N ASP A 63 -9.16 -4.80 -12.81
CA ASP A 63 -8.98 -5.26 -14.19
C ASP A 63 -10.30 -5.26 -15.00
N GLY A 64 -11.36 -4.64 -14.48
CA GLY A 64 -12.70 -4.67 -15.08
C GLY A 64 -13.59 -5.82 -14.61
N HIS A 65 -13.01 -6.89 -14.06
CA HIS A 65 -13.73 -8.07 -13.58
C HIS A 65 -13.43 -8.42 -12.10
N ARG A 66 -12.25 -8.06 -11.60
CA ARG A 66 -11.75 -8.39 -10.26
C ARG A 66 -10.95 -7.23 -9.68
N GLY A 67 -11.25 -6.92 -8.42
CA GLY A 67 -10.40 -6.10 -7.58
C GLY A 67 -9.26 -6.94 -7.02
N SER A 68 -8.03 -6.50 -7.21
CA SER A 68 -6.82 -7.07 -6.60
C SER A 68 -6.22 -6.02 -5.66
N ALA A 69 -5.80 -6.42 -4.46
CA ALA A 69 -5.08 -5.55 -3.54
C ALA A 69 -3.66 -6.09 -3.34
N TYR A 70 -2.68 -5.26 -3.67
CA TYR A 70 -1.26 -5.52 -3.56
C TYR A 70 -0.63 -4.55 -2.54
N TYR A 71 0.55 -4.90 -2.03
CA TYR A 71 1.33 -4.05 -1.09
C TYR A 71 0.52 -3.57 0.13
N LEU A 72 -0.33 -4.47 0.66
CA LEU A 72 -1.05 -4.21 1.90
C LEU A 72 -0.10 -4.37 3.09
N GLY A 73 0.54 -3.27 3.46
CA GLY A 73 1.35 -3.13 4.67
C GLY A 73 0.61 -2.30 5.69
N VAL A 74 0.58 -2.74 6.95
CA VAL A 74 0.13 -1.91 8.08
C VAL A 74 1.20 -2.01 9.14
N HIS A 75 1.58 -0.87 9.69
CA HIS A 75 2.55 -0.79 10.76
C HIS A 75 2.11 -1.68 11.94
N PRO A 76 2.98 -2.56 12.45
CA PRO A 76 2.61 -3.59 13.41
C PRO A 76 2.07 -3.04 14.74
N GLU A 77 2.42 -1.80 15.11
CA GLU A 77 1.89 -1.14 16.32
C GLU A 77 0.43 -0.65 16.18
N TYR A 78 -0.06 -0.48 14.94
CA TYR A 78 -1.45 -0.14 14.66
C TYR A 78 -2.32 -1.38 14.36
N ARG A 79 -1.72 -2.57 14.51
CA ARG A 79 -2.33 -3.87 14.26
C ARG A 79 -3.30 -4.23 15.39
N GLY A 80 -4.55 -3.78 15.24
CA GLY A 80 -5.61 -4.04 16.20
C GLY A 80 -6.81 -3.08 16.13
N ARG A 81 -6.65 -1.91 15.50
CA ARG A 81 -7.75 -0.94 15.33
C ARG A 81 -8.51 -1.02 14.00
N VAL A 82 -7.94 -1.66 12.97
CA VAL A 82 -8.44 -1.48 11.58
C VAL A 82 -8.65 -2.78 10.82
N SER A 83 -7.84 -3.82 11.04
CA SER A 83 -8.15 -5.21 10.65
C SER A 83 -7.08 -6.16 11.17
N ARG A 84 -7.45 -7.43 11.35
CA ARG A 84 -6.60 -8.53 11.81
C ARG A 84 -5.69 -9.06 10.68
N THR A 85 -5.10 -8.17 9.88
CA THR A 85 -4.40 -8.55 8.65
C THR A 85 -2.90 -8.67 8.91
N ARG A 86 -2.38 -9.89 8.69
CA ARG A 86 -0.94 -10.15 8.58
C ARG A 86 -0.38 -9.33 7.41
N CYS A 87 0.89 -8.92 7.48
CA CYS A 87 1.61 -8.46 6.29
C CYS A 87 1.54 -9.63 5.31
N SER A 88 0.71 -9.48 4.29
CA SER A 88 0.46 -10.51 3.31
C SER A 88 0.37 -9.83 1.97
N THR A 89 1.27 -10.21 1.07
CA THR A 89 1.49 -9.61 -0.24
C THR A 89 0.26 -9.64 -1.15
N VAL A 90 -0.78 -10.43 -0.85
CA VAL A 90 -1.95 -10.57 -1.72
C VAL A 90 -3.20 -10.91 -0.90
N TRP A 91 -4.23 -10.07 -0.96
CA TRP A 91 -5.61 -10.51 -0.68
C TRP A 91 -6.24 -10.96 -1.99
N ARG A 92 -6.25 -12.28 -2.25
CA ARG A 92 -7.14 -12.91 -3.22
C ARG A 92 -8.44 -13.23 -2.50
N LYS A 93 -9.52 -12.53 -2.81
CA LYS A 93 -10.86 -12.97 -2.41
C LYS A 93 -11.33 -13.99 -3.45
N SER A 94 -11.40 -15.26 -3.04
CA SER A 94 -12.06 -16.35 -3.77
C SER A 94 -13.56 -16.11 -3.86
#